data_AF-A0A259TV42-F1
#
_entry.id   AF-A0A259TV42-F1
#
_cell.length_a   1.000
_cell.length_b   1.000
_cell.length_c   1.000
_cell.angle_alpha   90.00
_cell.angle_beta   90.00
_cell.angle_gamma   90.00
#
_symmetry.space_group_name_H-M   'P 1'
#
loop_
_entity.id
_entity.type
_entity.pdbx_description
1 polymer ?
#
loop_
_entity_poly.entity_id
_entity_poly.type
_entity_poly.pdbx_seq_one_letter_code
_entity_poly.pdbx_strand_id
1 'polypeptide(L)'
;MPDPVSVEKALRVGTATVGIPVMLIMVVPLGLFVVFGERLGLTGLFGLAAIVVPIALAWLWWSVYLPRWRVWALERVTSPADREELIARAIEGNLMWAPGHFFERTEIKSGRVRERERAVGWHEIRDSAR
;
A
#
# COMPACT_ATOMS: atom_id res chain seq x y z
N MET A 1 -12.23 -20.02 10.81
CA MET A 1 -12.35 -18.82 9.95
C MET A 1 -11.76 -17.65 10.72
N PRO A 2 -11.05 -16.70 10.08
CA PRO A 2 -10.58 -15.50 10.77
C PRO A 2 -11.76 -14.65 11.23
N ASP A 3 -11.59 -13.91 12.33
CA ASP A 3 -12.66 -13.08 12.89
C ASP A 3 -13.09 -12.00 11.87
N PRO A 4 -14.42 -11.85 11.63
CA PRO A 4 -14.92 -10.88 10.69
C PRO A 4 -14.61 -9.45 11.14
N VAL A 5 -14.35 -8.55 10.18
CA VAL A 5 -14.07 -7.14 10.43
C VAL A 5 -14.93 -6.25 9.54
N SER A 6 -15.26 -5.06 10.02
CA SER A 6 -15.93 -4.05 9.19
C SER A 6 -15.00 -3.43 8.16
N VAL A 7 -15.58 -2.85 7.10
CA VAL A 7 -14.87 -2.08 6.06
C VAL A 7 -13.96 -1.02 6.69
N GLU A 8 -14.51 -0.23 7.63
CA GLU A 8 -13.78 0.84 8.31
C GLU A 8 -12.56 0.32 9.08
N LYS A 9 -12.70 -0.83 9.77
CA LYS A 9 -11.58 -1.45 10.48
C LYS A 9 -10.53 -1.96 9.50
N ALA A 10 -10.94 -2.56 8.39
CA ALA A 10 -10.02 -3.03 7.36
C ALA A 10 -9.22 -1.88 6.74
N LEU A 11 -9.88 -0.75 6.42
CA LEU A 11 -9.23 0.47 5.92
C LEU A 11 -8.23 1.03 6.93
N ARG A 12 -8.60 1.13 8.21
CA ARG A 12 -7.68 1.59 9.26
C ARG A 12 -6.43 0.72 9.38
N VAL A 13 -6.58 -0.60 9.28
CA VAL A 13 -5.42 -1.52 9.25
C VAL A 13 -4.58 -1.29 8.01
N GLY A 14 -5.19 -1.04 6.85
CA GLY A 14 -4.48 -0.70 5.62
C GLY A 14 -3.69 0.58 5.75
N THR A 15 -4.32 1.64 6.22
CA THR A 15 -3.66 2.92 6.53
C THR A 15 -2.54 2.72 7.54
N ALA A 16 -2.75 1.97 8.61
CA ALA A 16 -1.72 1.77 9.63
C ALA A 16 -0.52 0.92 9.16
N THR A 17 -0.73 -0.06 8.29
CA THR A 17 0.31 -1.02 7.86
C THR A 17 0.96 -0.67 6.53
N VAL A 18 0.29 0.13 5.70
CA VAL A 18 0.77 0.55 4.37
C VAL A 18 0.91 2.06 4.33
N GLY A 19 -0.18 2.81 4.56
CA GLY A 19 -0.21 4.27 4.39
C GLY A 19 0.75 5.04 5.33
N ILE A 20 0.67 4.80 6.64
CA ILE A 20 1.52 5.46 7.64
C ILE A 20 3.00 5.12 7.41
N PRO A 21 3.41 3.86 7.22
CA PRO A 21 4.80 3.54 6.87
C PRO A 21 5.27 4.23 5.60
N VAL A 22 4.48 4.25 4.52
CA VAL A 22 4.82 4.98 3.28
C VAL A 22 5.06 6.46 3.57
N MET A 23 4.13 7.10 4.30
CA MET A 23 4.26 8.51 4.69
C MET A 23 5.50 8.76 5.55
N LEU A 24 5.79 7.92 6.53
CA LEU A 24 6.98 8.06 7.38
C LEU A 24 8.27 7.87 6.59
N ILE A 25 8.33 6.86 5.72
CA ILE A 25 9.49 6.61 4.86
C ILE A 25 9.75 7.80 3.94
N MET A 26 8.71 8.48 3.43
CA MET A 26 8.88 9.66 2.59
C MET A 26 9.23 10.93 3.37
N VAL A 27 8.47 11.23 4.43
CA VAL A 27 8.52 12.53 5.11
C VAL A 27 9.68 12.63 6.09
N VAL A 28 10.00 11.57 6.84
CA VAL A 28 11.03 11.65 7.89
C VAL A 28 12.41 11.92 7.30
N PRO A 29 12.90 11.18 6.28
CA PRO A 29 14.21 11.46 5.70
C PRO A 29 14.28 12.83 5.02
N LEU A 30 13.19 13.24 4.35
CA LEU A 30 13.12 14.56 3.73
C LEU A 30 13.15 15.69 4.77
N GLY A 31 12.40 15.55 5.87
CA GLY A 31 12.43 16.50 6.99
C GLY A 31 13.80 16.60 7.64
N LEU A 32 14.47 15.46 7.86
CA LEU A 32 15.84 15.43 8.36
C LEU A 32 16.81 16.10 7.39
N PHE A 33 16.66 15.87 6.09
CA PHE A 33 17.46 16.52 5.06
C PHE A 33 17.27 18.04 5.05
N VAL A 34 16.03 18.52 5.15
CA VAL A 34 15.75 19.97 5.19
C VAL A 34 16.33 20.61 6.46
N VAL A 35 16.25 19.94 7.62
CA VAL A 35 16.70 20.51 8.90
C VAL A 35 18.23 20.42 9.07
N PHE A 36 18.85 19.34 8.61
CA PHE A 36 20.25 19.03 8.91
C PHE A 36 21.16 18.95 7.67
N GLY A 37 20.61 18.95 6.46
CA GLY A 37 21.34 18.67 5.23
C GLY A 37 22.53 19.59 4.98
N GLU A 38 22.34 20.90 5.15
CA GLU A 38 23.45 21.87 5.01
C GLU A 38 24.53 21.66 6.07
N ARG A 39 24.13 21.43 7.33
CA ARG A 39 25.05 21.20 8.46
C ARG A 39 25.87 19.92 8.30
N LEU A 40 25.28 18.91 7.66
CA LEU A 40 25.91 17.62 7.38
C LEU A 40 26.63 17.59 6.02
N GLY A 41 26.63 18.70 5.26
CA GLY A 41 27.27 18.76 3.95
C GLY A 41 26.63 17.86 2.90
N LEU A 42 25.34 17.52 3.04
CA LEU A 42 24.60 16.65 2.11
C LEU A 42 24.22 17.40 0.83
N THR A 43 25.20 17.78 0.02
CA THR A 43 24.99 18.48 -1.26
C THR A 43 25.23 17.56 -2.45
N GLY A 44 24.86 18.02 -3.66
CA GLY A 44 25.06 17.28 -4.90
C GLY A 44 24.40 15.91 -4.89
N LEU A 45 25.19 14.85 -5.11
CA LEU A 45 24.70 13.47 -5.18
C LEU A 45 24.06 12.99 -3.87
N PHE A 46 24.60 13.40 -2.71
CA PHE A 46 24.04 13.00 -1.42
C PHE A 46 22.68 13.66 -1.16
N GLY A 47 22.52 14.92 -1.57
CA GLY A 47 21.23 15.61 -1.52
C GLY A 47 20.19 14.97 -2.46
N LEU A 48 20.60 14.61 -3.67
CA LEU A 48 19.73 13.87 -4.59
C LEU A 48 19.33 12.50 -4.03
N ALA A 49 20.28 11.76 -3.45
CA ALA A 49 20.01 10.47 -2.82
C ALA A 49 19.05 10.60 -1.64
N ALA A 50 19.14 11.67 -0.85
CA ALA A 50 18.23 11.95 0.26
C ALA A 50 16.77 12.15 -0.18
N ILE A 51 16.51 12.42 -1.46
CA ILE A 51 15.16 12.52 -2.03
C ILE A 51 14.76 11.21 -2.71
N VAL A 52 15.63 10.66 -3.56
CA VAL A 52 15.31 9.50 -4.41
C VAL A 52 15.19 8.20 -3.60
N VAL A 53 16.06 7.97 -2.62
CA VAL A 53 16.08 6.72 -1.85
C VAL A 53 14.80 6.55 -1.03
N PRO A 54 14.31 7.55 -0.28
CA PRO A 54 13.02 7.46 0.41
C PRO A 54 11.85 7.10 -0.50
N ILE A 55 11.77 7.71 -1.69
CA ILE A 55 10.71 7.41 -2.66
C ILE A 55 10.78 5.95 -3.09
N ALA A 56 11.96 5.45 -3.45
CA ALA A 56 12.15 4.05 -3.84
C ALA A 56 11.80 3.08 -2.70
N LEU A 57 12.20 3.39 -1.46
CA LEU A 57 11.88 2.56 -0.29
C LEU A 57 10.39 2.55 0.02
N ALA A 58 9.72 3.70 -0.04
CA ALA A 58 8.28 3.81 0.15
C ALA A 58 7.53 3.01 -0.91
N TRP A 59 7.98 3.09 -2.17
CA TRP A 59 7.42 2.33 -3.28
C TRP A 59 7.57 0.81 -3.08
N LEU A 60 8.75 0.36 -2.65
CA LEU A 60 9.00 -1.06 -2.36
C LEU A 60 8.15 -1.56 -1.18
N TRP A 61 8.03 -0.77 -0.12
CA TRP A 61 7.18 -1.10 1.02
C TRP A 61 5.73 -1.28 0.58
N TRP A 62 5.18 -0.27 -0.12
CA TRP A 62 3.82 -0.30 -0.65
C TRP A 62 3.61 -1.53 -1.54
N SER A 63 4.53 -1.78 -2.48
CA SER A 63 4.42 -2.87 -3.46
C SER A 63 4.35 -4.26 -2.80
N VAL A 64 4.95 -4.44 -1.63
CA VAL A 64 4.96 -5.72 -0.90
C VAL A 64 3.81 -5.82 0.10
N TYR A 65 3.54 -4.75 0.85
CA TYR A 65 2.58 -4.79 1.95
C TYR A 65 1.14 -4.57 1.49
N LEU A 66 0.90 -3.84 0.39
CA LEU A 66 -0.45 -3.65 -0.11
C LEU A 66 -1.13 -4.98 -0.49
N PRO A 67 -0.52 -5.88 -1.31
CA PRO A 67 -1.16 -7.15 -1.64
C PRO A 67 -1.42 -8.03 -0.41
N ARG A 68 -0.54 -7.96 0.61
CA ARG A 68 -0.71 -8.70 1.86
C ARG A 68 -1.90 -8.18 2.67
N TRP A 69 -2.02 -6.87 2.79
CA TRP A 69 -3.17 -6.24 3.43
C TRP A 69 -4.47 -6.55 2.69
N ARG A 70 -4.48 -6.42 1.34
CA ARG A 70 -5.67 -6.68 0.53
C ARG A 70 -6.22 -8.09 0.76
N VAL A 71 -5.36 -9.10 0.69
CA VAL A 71 -5.75 -10.48 0.99
C VAL A 71 -6.27 -10.60 2.43
N TRP A 72 -5.53 -10.07 3.41
CA TRP A 72 -5.94 -10.12 4.82
C TRP A 72 -7.33 -9.50 5.05
N ALA A 73 -7.63 -8.42 4.35
CA ALA A 73 -8.89 -7.69 4.46
C ALA A 73 -10.04 -8.46 3.78
N LEU A 74 -9.84 -8.94 2.55
CA LEU A 74 -10.86 -9.71 1.82
C LEU A 74 -11.18 -11.06 2.47
N GLU A 75 -10.25 -11.65 3.23
CA GLU A 75 -10.52 -12.82 4.06
C GLU A 75 -11.46 -12.56 5.25
N ARG A 76 -11.56 -11.30 5.71
CA ARG A 76 -12.27 -10.93 6.95
C ARG A 76 -13.50 -10.05 6.72
N VAL A 77 -13.55 -9.33 5.61
CA VAL A 77 -14.75 -8.65 5.13
C VAL A 77 -15.50 -9.66 4.26
N THR A 78 -16.59 -10.23 4.80
CA THR A 78 -17.21 -11.45 4.23
C THR A 78 -18.32 -11.17 3.23
N SER A 79 -19.04 -10.06 3.37
CA SER A 79 -20.09 -9.63 2.44
C SER A 79 -19.50 -9.20 1.09
N PRO A 80 -20.01 -9.68 -0.06
CA PRO A 80 -19.58 -9.21 -1.37
C PRO A 80 -19.68 -7.69 -1.55
N ALA A 81 -20.79 -7.08 -1.11
CA ALA A 81 -21.00 -5.64 -1.20
C ALA A 81 -19.95 -4.85 -0.39
N ASP A 82 -19.64 -5.32 0.82
CA ASP A 82 -18.64 -4.68 1.69
C ASP A 82 -17.22 -4.81 1.12
N ARG A 83 -16.93 -5.89 0.38
CA ARG A 83 -15.64 -6.06 -0.31
C ARG A 83 -15.49 -5.06 -1.45
N GLU A 84 -16.55 -4.82 -2.23
CA GLU A 84 -16.55 -3.81 -3.28
C GLU A 84 -16.41 -2.41 -2.68
N GLU A 85 -17.16 -2.08 -1.62
CA GLU A 85 -17.03 -0.81 -0.89
C GLU A 85 -15.61 -0.60 -0.36
N LEU A 86 -15.02 -1.64 0.25
CA LEU A 86 -13.65 -1.60 0.76
C LEU A 86 -12.64 -1.22 -0.32
N ILE A 87 -12.75 -1.83 -1.51
CA ILE A 87 -11.81 -1.57 -2.61
C ILE A 87 -12.03 -0.17 -3.17
N ALA A 88 -13.28 0.25 -3.39
CA ALA A 88 -13.61 1.61 -3.85
C ALA A 88 -13.02 2.67 -2.89
N ARG A 89 -13.26 2.52 -1.58
CA ARG A 89 -12.76 3.46 -0.56
C ARG A 89 -11.23 3.40 -0.42
N ALA A 90 -10.60 2.25 -0.64
CA ALA A 90 -9.14 2.14 -0.64
C ALA A 90 -8.51 2.87 -1.83
N ILE A 91 -9.17 2.89 -2.99
CA ILE A 91 -8.75 3.65 -4.17
C ILE A 91 -8.95 5.15 -3.93
N GLU A 92 -10.14 5.57 -3.50
CA GLU A 92 -10.45 6.98 -3.17
C GLU A 92 -9.49 7.54 -2.11
N GLY A 93 -9.14 6.71 -1.11
CA GLY A 93 -8.19 7.04 -0.05
C GLY A 93 -6.72 6.99 -0.46
N ASN A 94 -6.40 6.78 -1.75
CA ASN A 94 -5.03 6.62 -2.28
C ASN A 94 -4.21 5.53 -1.58
N LEU A 95 -4.86 4.55 -0.94
CA LEU A 95 -4.18 3.40 -0.34
C LEU A 95 -3.70 2.44 -1.43
N MET A 96 -4.49 2.31 -2.51
CA MET A 96 -4.15 1.48 -3.67
C MET A 96 -4.50 2.17 -4.99
N TRP A 97 -3.82 1.75 -6.05
CA TRP A 97 -4.19 2.14 -7.41
C TRP A 97 -5.38 1.33 -7.92
N ALA A 98 -6.17 1.94 -8.79
CA ALA A 98 -7.27 1.26 -9.48
C ALA A 98 -6.76 0.06 -10.30
N PRO A 99 -7.56 -1.01 -10.43
CA PRO A 99 -7.26 -2.12 -11.33
C PRO A 99 -6.84 -1.68 -12.73
N GLY A 100 -5.77 -2.27 -13.27
CA GLY A 100 -5.27 -1.93 -14.61
C GLY A 100 -4.39 -0.69 -14.68
N HIS A 101 -4.28 0.08 -13.59
CA HIS A 101 -3.34 1.19 -13.51
C HIS A 101 -1.88 0.70 -13.62
N PHE A 102 -0.99 1.49 -14.21
CA PHE A 102 0.41 1.12 -14.42
C PHE A 102 1.09 0.65 -13.12
N PHE A 103 0.84 1.37 -12.02
CA PHE A 103 1.42 1.12 -10.71
C PHE A 103 0.80 -0.06 -9.94
N GLU A 104 -0.42 -0.51 -10.28
CA GLU A 104 -0.96 -1.78 -9.76
C GLU A 104 -0.04 -2.94 -10.19
N ARG A 105 0.52 -2.87 -11.40
CA ARG A 105 1.38 -3.92 -11.95
C ARG A 105 2.75 -4.01 -11.27
N THR A 106 3.15 -3.00 -10.50
CA THR A 106 4.43 -3.02 -9.76
C THR A 106 4.31 -3.69 -8.39
N GLU A 107 3.12 -4.17 -8.01
CA GLU A 107 2.93 -4.99 -6.81
C GLU A 107 3.80 -6.27 -6.82
N ILE A 108 4.48 -6.53 -5.71
CA ILE A 108 5.38 -7.67 -5.53
C ILE A 108 4.70 -8.72 -4.67
N LYS A 109 4.33 -9.85 -5.31
CA LYS A 109 3.55 -10.92 -4.68
C LYS A 109 4.36 -12.20 -4.52
N SER A 110 4.42 -12.75 -3.31
CA SER A 110 4.93 -14.11 -3.08
C SER A 110 3.92 -15.16 -3.58
N GLY A 111 4.37 -16.39 -3.82
CA GLY A 111 3.49 -17.49 -4.25
C GLY A 111 2.27 -17.67 -3.33
N ARG A 112 2.50 -17.61 -2.01
CA ARG A 112 1.44 -17.68 -0.98
C ARG A 112 0.41 -16.55 -1.10
N VAL A 113 0.83 -15.33 -1.42
CA VAL A 113 -0.11 -14.20 -1.60
C VAL A 113 -0.96 -14.42 -2.85
N ARG A 114 -0.37 -14.88 -3.95
CA ARG A 114 -1.10 -15.15 -5.21
C ARG A 114 -2.12 -16.29 -5.06
N GLU A 115 -1.79 -17.31 -4.27
CA GLU A 115 -2.73 -18.38 -3.94
C GLU A 115 -3.92 -17.85 -3.14
N ARG A 116 -3.66 -17.05 -2.11
CA ARG A 116 -4.72 -16.47 -1.28
C ARG A 116 -5.58 -15.45 -2.04
N GLU A 117 -5.00 -14.65 -2.94
CA GLU A 117 -5.77 -13.76 -3.83
C GLU A 117 -6.79 -14.52 -4.68
N ARG A 118 -6.39 -15.69 -5.20
CA ARG A 118 -7.31 -16.58 -5.93
C ARG A 118 -8.40 -17.13 -5.02
N ALA A 119 -8.04 -17.55 -3.81
CA ALA A 119 -9.01 -18.09 -2.83
C ALA A 119 -10.06 -17.06 -2.38
N VAL A 120 -9.70 -15.77 -2.30
CA VAL A 120 -10.64 -14.70 -1.93
C VAL A 120 -11.43 -14.11 -3.12
N GLY A 121 -11.24 -14.64 -4.33
CA GLY A 121 -11.93 -14.14 -5.53
C GLY A 121 -11.44 -12.74 -5.97
N TRP A 122 -10.19 -12.37 -5.68
CA TRP A 122 -9.67 -11.03 -6.04
C TRP A 122 -9.78 -10.75 -7.54
N HIS A 123 -9.61 -11.77 -8.40
CA HIS A 123 -9.73 -11.58 -9.84
C HIS A 123 -11.12 -11.14 -10.28
N GLU A 124 -12.17 -11.69 -9.67
CA GLU A 124 -13.57 -11.34 -9.97
C GLU A 124 -13.86 -9.90 -9.56
N ILE A 125 -13.46 -9.52 -8.33
CA ILE A 125 -13.62 -8.16 -7.79
C ILE A 125 -12.80 -7.15 -8.61
N ARG A 126 -11.59 -7.52 -9.01
CA ARG A 126 -10.72 -6.66 -9.81
C ARG A 126 -11.31 -6.40 -11.19
N ASP A 127 -11.93 -7.42 -11.78
CA ASP A 127 -12.49 -7.33 -13.13
C ASP A 127 -13.83 -6.58 -13.13
N SER A 128 -14.60 -6.59 -12.02
CA SER A 128 -15.79 -5.73 -11.86
C SER A 128 -15.48 -4.26 -11.58
N ALA A 129 -14.31 -3.97 -11.02
CA ALA A 129 -13.85 -2.62 -10.69
C ALA A 129 -12.98 -1.94 -11.78
N ARG A 130 -12.90 -2.53 -12.99
CA ARG A 130 -12.26 -1.93 -14.17
C ARG A 130 -13.25 -1.11 -14.99
#